data_AF-A0A9E1P6I7-F1
#
_entry.id   AF-A0A9E1P6I7-F1
#
_cell.length_a   1.000
_cell.length_b   1.000
_cell.length_c   1.000
_cell.angle_alpha   90.00
_cell.angle_beta   90.00
_cell.angle_gamma   90.00
#
_symmetry.space_group_name_H-M   'P 1'
#
loop_
_entity.id
_entity.type
_entity.pdbx_description
1 polymer ?
#
loop_
_entity_poly.entity_id
_entity_poly.type
_entity_poly.pdbx_seq_one_letter_code
_entity_poly.pdbx_strand_id
1 'polypeptide(L)'
;MLLEQLIGNLRLQIENHELLLESMETETNLPANCGVDKLEKTQQLRDKMVIQIRKLELERLDITRLYCKENQLAKPVSLKIIIDHCSRDKQKVLQQQREQLTILIQKITEVGKLNASQANARIACFSEIQSAVNKALKRSPTYSFYGMIKKPKGACLMQKSV
;
A
#
# COMPACT_ATOMS: atom_id res chain seq x y z
N MET A 1 12.34 -28.62 18.06
CA MET A 1 12.20 -27.24 18.57
C MET A 1 12.12 -26.22 17.43
N LEU A 2 13.08 -26.19 16.49
CA LEU A 2 13.07 -25.28 15.33
C LEU A 2 11.79 -25.35 14.48
N LEU A 3 11.22 -26.54 14.30
CA LEU A 3 10.01 -26.72 13.50
C LEU A 3 8.77 -26.09 14.15
N GLU A 4 8.66 -26.15 15.48
CA GLU A 4 7.59 -25.48 16.23
C GLU A 4 7.76 -23.96 16.17
N GLN A 5 9.00 -23.47 16.24
CA GLN A 5 9.31 -22.05 16.06
C GLN A 5 8.94 -21.57 14.65
N LEU A 6 9.18 -22.38 13.62
CA LEU A 6 8.78 -22.06 12.25
C LEU A 6 7.24 -21.99 12.10
N ILE A 7 6.51 -22.96 12.67
CA ILE A 7 5.04 -22.96 12.67
C ILE A 7 4.50 -21.74 13.42
N GLY A 8 5.08 -21.40 14.57
CA GLY A 8 4.71 -20.23 15.35
C GLY A 8 5.00 -18.93 14.61
N ASN A 9 6.16 -18.82 13.97
CA ASN A 9 6.52 -17.66 13.16
C ASN A 9 5.57 -17.48 11.97
N LEU A 10 5.27 -18.55 11.22
CA LEU A 10 4.31 -18.51 10.11
C LEU A 10 2.91 -18.11 10.57
N ARG A 11 2.46 -18.60 11.74
CA ARG A 11 1.19 -18.17 12.33
C ARG A 11 1.18 -16.67 12.64
N LEU A 12 2.23 -16.15 13.27
CA LEU A 12 2.34 -14.71 13.53
C LEU A 12 2.40 -13.90 12.25
N GLN A 13 3.06 -14.41 11.21
CA GLN A 13 3.03 -13.77 9.89
C GLN A 13 1.61 -13.69 9.34
N ILE A 14 0.82 -14.76 9.42
CA ILE A 14 -0.58 -14.77 8.97
C ILE A 14 -1.38 -13.69 9.71
N GLU A 15 -1.33 -13.70 11.04
CA GLU A 15 -2.05 -12.73 11.88
C GLU A 15 -1.68 -11.28 11.52
N ASN A 16 -0.39 -11.00 11.30
CA ASN A 16 0.05 -9.65 10.90
C ASN A 16 -0.36 -9.28 9.46
N HIS A 17 -0.41 -10.24 8.53
CA HIS A 17 -0.90 -9.98 7.17
C HIS A 17 -2.42 -9.77 7.15
N GLU A 18 -3.20 -10.45 8.00
CA GLU A 18 -4.64 -10.21 8.16
C GLU A 18 -4.91 -8.80 8.68
N LEU A 19 -4.19 -8.38 9.74
CA LEU A 19 -4.29 -7.02 10.27
C LEU A 19 -3.86 -5.95 9.25
N LEU A 20 -2.82 -6.24 8.46
CA LEU A 20 -2.40 -5.34 7.38
C LEU A 20 -3.49 -5.22 6.31
N LEU A 21 -4.11 -6.33 5.91
CA LEU A 21 -5.18 -6.33 4.93
C LEU A 21 -6.38 -5.53 5.43
N GLU A 22 -6.81 -5.74 6.68
CA GLU A 22 -7.90 -4.97 7.30
C GLU A 22 -7.57 -3.47 7.33
N SER A 23 -6.34 -3.10 7.68
CA SER A 23 -5.89 -1.71 7.65
C SER A 23 -5.91 -1.11 6.23
N MET A 24 -5.66 -1.90 5.19
CA MET A 24 -5.69 -1.44 3.81
C MET A 24 -7.11 -1.36 3.24
N GLU A 25 -7.99 -2.28 3.64
CA GLU A 25 -9.42 -2.25 3.30
C GLU A 25 -10.11 -1.06 3.98
N THR A 26 -9.78 -0.76 5.24
CA THR A 26 -10.26 0.45 5.91
C THR A 26 -9.80 1.72 5.17
N GLU A 27 -8.54 1.79 4.71
CA GLU A 27 -8.05 2.89 3.86
C GLU A 27 -8.86 3.01 2.55
N THR A 28 -9.18 1.88 1.91
CA THR A 28 -9.96 1.82 0.67
C THR A 28 -11.37 2.39 0.86
N ASN A 29 -11.98 2.10 2.01
CA ASN A 29 -13.34 2.48 2.35
C ASN A 29 -13.45 3.89 2.95
N LEU A 30 -12.33 4.60 3.15
CA LEU A 30 -12.36 5.97 3.63
C LEU A 30 -13.00 6.88 2.57
N PRO A 31 -13.97 7.73 2.96
CA PRO A 31 -14.60 8.65 2.04
C PRO A 31 -13.59 9.70 1.55
N ALA A 32 -13.81 10.25 0.36
CA ALA A 32 -12.88 11.21 -0.26
C ALA A 32 -12.68 12.49 0.58
N ASN A 33 -13.62 12.82 1.47
CA ASN A 33 -13.55 13.94 2.40
C ASN A 33 -13.01 13.53 3.79
N CYS A 34 -12.37 12.37 3.94
CA CYS A 34 -11.78 11.96 5.21
C CYS A 34 -10.72 12.99 5.66
N GLY A 35 -10.72 13.31 6.95
CA GLY A 35 -9.71 14.19 7.53
C GLY A 35 -8.32 13.60 7.40
N VAL A 36 -7.32 14.46 7.14
CA VAL A 36 -5.91 14.07 6.98
C VAL A 36 -5.42 13.23 8.18
N ASP A 37 -5.81 13.60 9.40
CA ASP A 37 -5.45 12.88 10.62
C ASP A 37 -5.90 11.41 10.63
N LYS A 38 -7.09 11.11 10.05
CA LYS A 38 -7.58 9.73 9.97
C LYS A 38 -6.77 8.93 8.97
N LEU A 39 -6.46 9.52 7.82
CA LEU A 39 -5.62 8.89 6.80
C LEU A 39 -4.21 8.64 7.34
N GLU A 40 -3.63 9.61 8.06
CA GLU A 40 -2.31 9.49 8.66
C GLU A 40 -2.26 8.35 9.69
N LYS A 41 -3.28 8.23 10.56
CA LYS A 41 -3.36 7.10 11.51
C LYS A 41 -3.38 5.75 10.81
N THR A 42 -4.17 5.60 9.74
CA THR A 42 -4.22 4.36 8.96
C THR A 42 -2.87 4.06 8.30
N GLN A 43 -2.18 5.07 7.76
CA GLN A 43 -0.84 4.91 7.18
C GLN A 43 0.21 4.51 8.24
N GLN A 44 0.19 5.13 9.42
CA GLN A 44 1.10 4.77 10.51
C GLN A 44 0.89 3.32 10.99
N LEU A 45 -0.36 2.85 11.05
CA LEU A 45 -0.66 1.46 11.38
C LEU A 45 -0.11 0.50 10.31
N ARG A 46 -0.34 0.81 9.04
CA ARG A 46 0.20 0.05 7.90
C ARG A 46 1.72 -0.05 7.96
N ASP A 47 2.41 1.06 8.18
CA ASP A 47 3.88 1.10 8.22
C ASP A 47 4.44 0.26 9.38
N LYS A 48 3.80 0.34 10.56
CA LYS A 48 4.14 -0.53 11.71
C LYS A 48 3.99 -2.01 11.38
N MET A 49 2.89 -2.39 10.73
CA MET A 49 2.65 -3.79 10.32
C MET A 49 3.69 -4.26 9.30
N VAL A 50 4.03 -3.43 8.30
CA VAL A 50 5.06 -3.77 7.31
C VAL A 50 6.43 -3.99 7.97
N ILE A 51 6.81 -3.15 8.93
CA ILE A 51 8.05 -3.32 9.69
C ILE A 51 8.03 -4.64 10.46
N GLN A 52 6.90 -4.97 11.10
CA GLN A 52 6.75 -6.19 11.89
C GLN A 52 6.81 -7.45 10.99
N ILE A 53 6.10 -7.44 9.86
CA ILE A 53 6.14 -8.52 8.87
C ILE A 53 7.56 -8.74 8.36
N ARG A 54 8.30 -7.66 8.08
CA ARG A 54 9.69 -7.75 7.64
C ARG A 54 10.59 -8.42 8.68
N LYS A 55 10.42 -8.11 9.98
CA LYS A 55 11.16 -8.77 11.06
C LYS A 55 10.85 -10.26 11.12
N LEU A 56 9.56 -10.61 11.11
CA LEU A 56 9.11 -12.01 11.11
C LEU A 56 9.64 -12.78 9.90
N GLU A 57 9.72 -12.15 8.73
CA GLU A 57 10.28 -12.76 7.51
C GLU A 57 11.77 -13.03 7.60
N LEU A 58 12.55 -12.12 8.20
CA LEU A 58 13.97 -12.35 8.47
C LEU A 58 14.16 -13.52 9.44
N GLU A 59 13.38 -13.55 10.53
CA GLU A 59 13.39 -14.66 11.49
C GLU A 59 13.01 -15.99 10.81
N ARG A 60 12.00 -15.99 9.94
CA ARG A 60 11.59 -17.17 9.17
C ARG A 60 12.74 -17.71 8.33
N LEU A 61 13.44 -16.82 7.62
CA LEU A 61 14.57 -17.19 6.77
C LEU A 61 15.72 -17.77 7.60
N ASP A 62 16.00 -17.21 8.77
CA ASP A 62 17.05 -17.70 9.66
C ASP A 62 16.69 -19.06 10.27
N ILE A 63 15.45 -19.25 10.73
CA ILE A 63 14.95 -20.55 11.21
C ILE A 63 15.02 -21.60 10.09
N THR A 64 14.60 -21.24 8.88
CA THR A 64 14.64 -22.13 7.71
C THR A 64 16.07 -22.55 7.38
N ARG A 65 17.02 -21.62 7.41
CA ARG A 65 18.45 -21.90 7.17
C ARG A 65 19.03 -22.80 8.25
N LEU A 66 18.75 -22.54 9.52
CA LEU A 66 19.20 -23.36 10.64
C LEU A 66 18.65 -24.77 10.54
N TYR A 67 17.35 -24.92 10.26
CA TYR A 67 16.71 -26.22 10.08
C TYR A 67 17.33 -27.02 8.93
N CYS A 68 17.53 -26.39 7.76
CA CYS A 68 18.17 -27.06 6.64
C CYS A 68 19.62 -27.47 6.94
N LYS A 69 20.36 -26.66 7.71
CA LYS A 69 21.73 -26.97 8.13
C LYS A 69 21.79 -28.16 9.07
N GLU A 70 20.92 -28.22 10.08
CA GLU A 70 20.86 -29.33 11.05
C GLU A 70 20.44 -30.65 10.40
N ASN A 71 19.54 -30.60 9.43
CA ASN A 71 19.02 -31.80 8.74
C ASN A 71 19.77 -32.13 7.44
N GLN A 72 20.90 -31.46 7.16
CA GLN A 72 21.74 -31.68 5.97
C GLN A 72 20.97 -31.62 4.63
N LEU A 73 19.96 -30.76 4.54
CA LEU A 73 19.12 -30.62 3.36
C LEU A 73 19.87 -29.85 2.25
N ALA A 74 19.78 -30.34 1.02
CA ALA A 74 20.43 -29.74 -0.15
C ALA A 74 19.87 -28.34 -0.47
N LYS A 75 20.72 -27.47 -1.03
CA LYS A 75 20.30 -26.15 -1.54
C LYS A 75 19.44 -26.33 -2.81
N PRO A 76 18.42 -25.48 -3.05
CA PRO A 76 18.14 -24.22 -2.37
C PRO A 76 17.39 -24.35 -1.04
N VAL A 77 17.71 -23.53 -0.05
CA VAL A 77 16.96 -23.47 1.22
C VAL A 77 15.57 -22.90 0.94
N SER A 78 14.53 -23.73 1.03
CA SER A 78 13.14 -23.30 0.81
C SER A 78 12.19 -23.93 1.81
N LEU A 79 11.11 -23.21 2.13
CA LEU A 79 10.05 -23.73 3.01
C LEU A 79 9.42 -25.02 2.43
N LYS A 80 9.35 -25.15 1.10
CA LYS A 80 8.81 -26.34 0.44
C LYS A 80 9.63 -27.59 0.76
N ILE A 81 10.95 -27.48 0.74
CA ILE A 81 11.86 -28.60 1.06
C ILE A 81 11.72 -29.02 2.53
N ILE A 82 11.49 -28.06 3.43
CA ILE A 82 11.21 -28.38 4.84
C ILE A 82 9.87 -29.13 4.95
N ILE A 83 8.82 -28.65 4.29
CA ILE A 83 7.49 -29.28 4.27
C ILE A 83 7.60 -30.73 3.80
N ASP A 84 8.33 -30.99 2.71
CA ASP A 84 8.48 -32.32 2.11
C ASP A 84 9.30 -33.28 3.01
N HIS A 85 10.11 -32.76 3.94
CA HIS A 85 10.93 -33.54 4.87
C HIS A 85 10.27 -33.78 6.24
N CYS A 86 9.16 -33.11 6.54
CA CYS A 86 8.50 -33.18 7.84
C CYS A 86 7.56 -34.40 7.98
N SER A 87 7.20 -34.72 9.22
CA SER A 87 6.13 -35.68 9.49
C SER A 87 4.80 -35.20 8.90
N ARG A 88 3.91 -36.13 8.50
CA ARG A 88 2.65 -35.82 7.81
C ARG A 88 1.80 -34.76 8.52
N ASP A 89 1.72 -34.81 9.85
CA ASP A 89 0.91 -33.86 10.62
C ASP A 89 1.44 -32.43 10.49
N LYS A 90 2.76 -32.26 10.61
CA LYS A 90 3.42 -30.95 10.51
C LYS A 90 3.51 -30.44 9.08
N GLN A 91 3.69 -31.36 8.13
CA GLN A 91 3.62 -31.09 6.70
C GLN A 91 2.27 -30.44 6.35
N LYS A 92 1.16 -31.01 6.83
CA LYS A 92 -0.18 -30.46 6.59
C LYS A 92 -0.34 -29.05 7.16
N VAL A 93 0.10 -28.81 8.39
CA VAL A 93 0.02 -27.48 9.04
C VAL A 93 0.83 -26.45 8.26
N LEU A 94 2.09 -26.73 7.96
CA LEU A 94 2.97 -25.80 7.24
C LEU A 94 2.47 -25.53 5.82
N GLN A 95 1.89 -26.53 5.16
CA GLN A 95 1.31 -26.37 3.83
C GLN A 95 0.08 -25.45 3.88
N GLN A 96 -0.83 -25.67 4.84
CA GLN A 96 -1.99 -24.80 5.05
C GLN A 96 -1.58 -23.35 5.33
N GLN A 97 -0.61 -23.15 6.23
CA GLN A 97 -0.11 -21.82 6.56
C GLN A 97 0.53 -21.12 5.35
N ARG A 98 1.29 -21.86 4.53
CA ARG A 98 1.89 -21.33 3.30
C ARG A 98 0.81 -20.92 2.28
N GLU A 99 -0.21 -21.74 2.10
CA GLU A 99 -1.33 -21.45 1.19
C GLU A 99 -2.10 -20.21 1.67
N GLN A 100 -2.40 -20.12 2.97
CA GLN A 100 -3.04 -18.95 3.57
C GLN A 100 -2.23 -17.67 3.37
N LEU A 101 -0.92 -17.70 3.66
CA LEU A 101 -0.04 -16.55 3.40
C LEU A 101 -0.03 -16.14 1.94
N THR A 102 -0.01 -17.11 1.02
CA THR A 102 -0.01 -16.83 -0.42
C THR A 102 -1.28 -16.10 -0.83
N ILE A 103 -2.44 -16.54 -0.33
CA ILE A 103 -3.74 -15.89 -0.58
C ILE A 103 -3.76 -14.48 0.01
N LEU A 104 -3.27 -14.30 1.24
CA LEU A 104 -3.23 -12.98 1.89
C LEU A 104 -2.34 -12.00 1.12
N ILE A 105 -1.15 -12.42 0.69
CA ILE A 105 -0.23 -11.58 -0.09
C ILE A 105 -0.87 -11.16 -1.42
N GLN A 106 -1.59 -12.06 -2.09
CA GLN A 106 -2.32 -11.73 -3.32
C GLN A 106 -3.38 -10.66 -3.06
N LYS A 107 -4.23 -10.83 -2.04
CA LYS A 107 -5.25 -9.84 -1.66
C LYS A 107 -4.65 -8.49 -1.30
N ILE A 108 -3.60 -8.47 -0.49
CA ILE A 108 -2.87 -7.25 -0.11
C ILE A 108 -2.34 -6.53 -1.35
N THR A 109 -1.81 -7.28 -2.33
CA THR A 109 -1.31 -6.71 -3.58
C THR A 109 -2.43 -6.10 -4.41
N GLU A 110 -3.59 -6.75 -4.48
CA GLU A 110 -4.77 -6.24 -5.20
C GLU A 110 -5.31 -4.96 -4.57
N VAL A 111 -5.54 -4.97 -3.25
CA VAL A 111 -6.00 -3.78 -2.50
C VAL A 111 -4.96 -2.67 -2.58
N GLY A 112 -3.66 -2.99 -2.50
CA GLY A 112 -2.58 -2.01 -2.65
C GLY A 112 -2.59 -1.29 -4.00
N LYS A 113 -2.87 -2.02 -5.10
CA LYS A 113 -3.04 -1.41 -6.43
C LYS A 113 -4.24 -0.48 -6.48
N LEU A 114 -5.36 -0.88 -5.87
CA LEU A 114 -6.57 -0.06 -5.81
C LEU A 114 -6.32 1.24 -5.03
N ASN A 115 -5.71 1.16 -3.84
CA ASN A 115 -5.36 2.32 -3.02
C ASN A 115 -4.40 3.26 -3.75
N ALA A 116 -3.39 2.73 -4.42
CA ALA A 116 -2.46 3.53 -5.21
C ALA A 116 -3.17 4.27 -6.36
N SER A 117 -4.08 3.60 -7.07
CA SER A 117 -4.90 4.22 -8.12
C SER A 117 -5.77 5.36 -7.58
N GLN A 118 -6.46 5.13 -6.46
CA GLN A 118 -7.29 6.15 -5.81
C GLN A 118 -6.46 7.34 -5.32
N ALA A 119 -5.28 7.10 -4.72
CA ALA A 119 -4.37 8.15 -4.28
C ALA A 119 -3.89 9.01 -5.45
N ASN A 120 -3.51 8.38 -6.57
CA ASN A 120 -3.11 9.08 -7.79
C ASN A 120 -4.25 9.95 -8.35
N ALA A 121 -5.48 9.44 -8.38
CA ALA A 121 -6.65 10.22 -8.81
C ALA A 121 -6.88 11.44 -7.91
N ARG A 122 -6.75 11.29 -6.58
CA ARG A 122 -6.86 12.41 -5.63
C ARG A 122 -5.79 13.47 -5.89
N ILE A 123 -4.53 13.06 -6.11
CA ILE A 123 -3.41 13.98 -6.40
C ILE A 123 -3.65 14.74 -7.72
N ALA A 124 -4.15 14.06 -8.76
CA ALA A 124 -4.50 14.70 -10.02
C ALA A 124 -5.57 15.78 -9.84
N CYS A 125 -6.65 15.49 -9.11
CA CYS A 125 -7.69 16.47 -8.78
C CYS A 125 -7.12 17.70 -8.04
N PHE A 126 -6.24 17.49 -7.06
CA PHE A 126 -5.60 18.61 -6.35
C PHE A 126 -4.73 19.47 -7.27
N SER A 127 -3.98 18.85 -8.19
CA SER A 127 -3.17 19.56 -9.18
C SER A 127 -4.04 20.44 -10.11
N GLU A 128 -5.17 19.91 -10.56
CA GLU A 128 -6.12 20.66 -11.39
C GLU A 128 -6.76 21.83 -10.64
N ILE A 129 -7.18 21.62 -9.39
CA ILE A 129 -7.72 22.67 -8.53
C ILE A 129 -6.67 23.76 -8.29
N GLN A 130 -5.44 23.38 -7.95
CA GLN A 130 -4.34 24.32 -7.77
C GLN A 130 -4.06 25.14 -9.04
N SER A 131 -4.09 24.48 -10.21
CA SER A 131 -3.95 25.14 -11.52
C SER A 131 -5.09 26.14 -11.76
N ALA A 132 -6.34 25.78 -11.45
CA ALA A 132 -7.51 26.64 -11.59
C ALA A 132 -7.44 27.86 -10.64
N VAL A 133 -7.07 27.65 -9.37
CA VAL A 133 -6.88 28.73 -8.38
C VAL A 133 -5.76 29.67 -8.82
N ASN A 134 -4.63 29.14 -9.27
CA ASN A 134 -3.52 29.95 -9.78
C ASN A 134 -3.92 30.75 -11.03
N LYS A 135 -4.70 30.17 -11.94
CA LYS A 135 -5.26 30.90 -13.09
C LYS A 135 -6.21 32.00 -12.64
N ALA A 136 -7.05 31.75 -11.64
CA ALA A 136 -7.97 32.75 -11.09
C ALA A 136 -7.21 33.91 -10.42
N LEU A 137 -6.19 33.63 -9.61
CA LEU A 137 -5.35 34.64 -8.97
C LEU A 137 -4.52 35.46 -9.96
N LYS A 138 -4.13 34.86 -11.10
CA LYS A 138 -3.45 35.57 -12.20
C LYS A 138 -4.38 36.42 -13.07
N ARG A 139 -5.71 36.31 -12.92
CA ARG A 139 -6.65 37.20 -13.62
C ARG A 139 -6.55 38.57 -12.96
N SER A 140 -5.89 39.51 -13.63
CA SER A 140 -5.92 40.91 -13.25
C SER A 140 -7.36 41.43 -13.28
N PRO A 141 -7.80 42.23 -12.29
CA PRO A 141 -9.13 42.81 -12.32
C PRO A 141 -9.32 43.63 -13.60
N THR A 142 -10.45 43.41 -14.26
CA THR A 142 -10.82 44.10 -15.50
C THR A 142 -10.96 45.61 -15.27
N TYR A 143 -11.30 46.02 -14.05
CA TYR A 143 -11.35 47.43 -13.63
C TYR A 143 -10.14 47.80 -12.77
N SER A 144 -9.50 48.92 -13.12
CA SER A 144 -8.55 49.59 -12.23
C SER A 144 -9.30 50.31 -11.09
N PHE A 145 -8.57 50.68 -10.04
CA PHE A 145 -9.09 51.47 -8.90
C PHE A 145 -9.77 52.79 -9.34
N TYR A 146 -9.41 53.32 -10.51
CA TYR A 146 -9.98 54.53 -11.11
C TYR A 146 -11.15 54.25 -12.08
N GLY A 147 -11.71 53.04 -12.09
CA GLY A 147 -12.85 52.69 -12.94
C GLY A 147 -12.50 52.46 -14.42
N MET A 148 -11.22 52.50 -14.81
CA MET A 148 -10.83 52.21 -16.19
C MET A 148 -10.75 50.71 -16.46
N ILE A 149 -11.38 50.26 -17.55
CA ILE A 149 -11.30 48.89 -18.04
C ILE A 149 -9.90 48.62 -18.62
N LYS A 150 -9.09 47.79 -17.96
CA LYS A 150 -7.87 47.23 -18.56
C LYS A 150 -8.27 46.07 -19.47
N LYS A 151 -8.08 46.24 -20.79
CA LYS A 151 -8.26 45.15 -21.76
C LYS A 151 -7.39 43.95 -21.35
N PRO A 152 -7.96 42.74 -21.18
CA PRO A 152 -7.15 41.56 -20.92
C PRO A 152 -6.24 41.30 -22.13
N LYS A 153 -4.93 41.15 -21.88
CA LYS A 153 -3.97 40.76 -22.93
C LYS A 153 -4.36 39.37 -23.43
N GLY A 154 -4.91 39.30 -24.65
CA GLY A 154 -5.40 38.06 -25.27
C GLY A 154 -6.85 38.08 -25.76
N ALA A 155 -7.59 39.19 -25.59
CA ALA A 155 -8.91 39.32 -26.23
C ALA A 155 -8.77 39.59 -27.73
N CYS A 156 -8.97 38.56 -28.55
CA CYS A 156 -9.28 38.74 -29.97
C CYS A 156 -10.54 39.60 -30.09
N LEU A 157 -10.39 40.83 -30.57
CA LEU A 157 -11.51 41.61 -31.07
C LEU A 157 -12.00 40.92 -32.35
N MET A 158 -13.08 40.15 -32.24
CA MET A 158 -13.89 39.81 -33.41
C MET A 158 -14.45 41.14 -33.95
N GLN A 159 -13.80 41.70 -34.97
CA GLN A 159 -14.40 42.74 -35.78
C GLN A 159 -15.64 42.14 -36.44
N LYS A 160 -16.82 42.68 -36.12
CA LYS A 160 -18.01 42.43 -36.93
C LYS A 160 -17.72 42.98 -38.32
N SER A 161 -17.61 42.10 -39.30
CA SER A 161 -17.75 42.45 -40.72
C SER A 161 -19.16 43.00 -40.93
N VAL A 162 -19.23 44.18 -41.52
CA VAL A 162 -20.46 44.87 -41.96
C VAL A 162 -21.14 44.05 -43.05
#